data_AF-A0A7K8FRK8-F1
#
_entry.id   AF-A0A7K8FRK8-F1
#
_cell.length_a   1.000
_cell.length_b   1.000
_cell.length_c   1.000
_cell.angle_alpha   90.00
_cell.angle_beta   90.00
_cell.angle_gamma   90.00
#
_symmetry.space_group_name_H-M   'P 1'
#
loop_
_entity.id
_entity.type
_entity.pdbx_description
1 polymer ?
#
loop_
_entity_poly.entity_id
_entity_poly.type
_entity_poly.pdbx_seq_one_letter_code
_entity_poly.pdbx_strand_id
1 'polypeptide(L)'
;REALAWIGHFPPGSLYGQLCQLLALALGDGDALGTAALLAESLSVTARHQLLAIVHARTRKERKAAAGGDVSEQLQSLSLQEPDPSQDPSQDPSQD
;
A
#
# COMPACT_ATOMS: atom_id res chain seq x y z
N ARG A 1 5.03 -28.45 -10.57
CA ARG A 1 5.01 -27.16 -11.30
C ARG A 1 3.87 -26.26 -10.85
N GLU A 2 2.63 -26.75 -10.77
CA GLU A 2 1.48 -25.92 -10.34
C GLU A 2 1.63 -25.33 -8.94
N ALA A 3 2.13 -26.08 -7.96
CA ALA A 3 2.36 -25.59 -6.58
C ALA A 3 3.16 -24.27 -6.51
N LEU A 4 4.11 -24.06 -7.43
CA LEU A 4 4.91 -22.84 -7.51
C LEU A 4 4.08 -21.62 -7.94
N ALA A 5 3.12 -21.82 -8.85
CA ALA A 5 2.23 -20.77 -9.32
C ALA A 5 1.30 -20.27 -8.20
N TRP A 6 0.86 -21.18 -7.33
CA TRP A 6 0.02 -20.85 -6.17
C TRP A 6 0.80 -20.08 -5.11
N ILE A 7 2.06 -20.44 -4.88
CA ILE A 7 2.95 -19.78 -3.92
C ILE A 7 3.28 -18.34 -4.35
N GLY A 8 3.28 -18.04 -5.65
CA GLY A 8 3.48 -16.68 -6.16
C GLY A 8 2.37 -15.68 -5.76
N HIS A 9 1.21 -16.15 -5.31
CA HIS A 9 -0.04 -15.38 -5.35
C HIS A 9 -0.48 -14.72 -4.01
N PHE A 10 0.45 -14.20 -3.20
CA PHE A 10 0.25 -13.54 -1.89
C PHE A 10 0.16 -14.44 -0.62
N PRO A 11 1.13 -15.32 -0.34
CA PRO A 11 1.28 -15.82 1.02
C PRO A 11 1.94 -14.74 1.92
N PRO A 12 1.60 -14.70 3.22
CA PRO A 12 2.36 -13.95 4.22
C PRO A 12 3.84 -14.33 4.15
N GLY A 13 4.76 -13.38 4.29
CA GLY A 13 6.19 -13.64 4.07
C GLY A 13 6.79 -14.79 4.85
N SER A 14 6.45 -14.86 6.13
CA SER A 14 6.87 -15.96 6.99
C SER A 14 6.41 -17.32 6.47
N LEU A 15 5.22 -17.40 5.87
CA LEU A 15 4.67 -18.64 5.29
C LEU A 15 5.32 -18.98 3.94
N TYR A 16 5.59 -17.98 3.08
CA TYR A 16 6.24 -18.20 1.78
C TYR A 16 7.58 -18.92 1.93
N GLY A 17 8.43 -18.44 2.86
CA GLY A 17 9.74 -19.03 3.11
C GLY A 17 9.64 -20.50 3.53
N GLN A 18 8.72 -20.82 4.43
CA GLN A 18 8.48 -22.19 4.90
C GLN A 18 7.97 -23.11 3.80
N LEU A 19 7.07 -22.63 2.94
CA LEU A 19 6.55 -23.39 1.80
C LEU A 19 7.64 -23.70 0.77
N CYS A 20 8.49 -22.71 0.47
CA CYS A 20 9.62 -22.91 -0.45
C CYS A 20 10.63 -23.93 0.10
N GLN A 21 10.92 -23.90 1.40
CA GLN A 21 11.78 -24.90 2.06
C GLN A 21 11.15 -26.30 2.03
N LEU A 22 9.86 -26.43 2.34
CA LEU A 22 9.17 -27.71 2.29
C LEU A 22 9.19 -28.32 0.87
N LEU A 23 8.94 -27.49 -0.15
CA LEU A 23 9.02 -27.92 -1.54
C LEU A 23 10.44 -28.30 -1.96
N ALA A 24 11.45 -27.57 -1.50
CA ALA A 24 12.86 -27.90 -1.77
C ALA A 24 13.22 -29.27 -1.19
N LEU A 25 12.77 -29.57 0.03
CA LEU A 25 12.93 -30.88 0.65
C LEU A 25 12.18 -31.98 -0.09
N ALA A 26 10.99 -31.69 -0.63
CA ALA A 26 10.18 -32.64 -1.38
C ALA A 26 10.72 -32.92 -2.80
N LEU A 27 11.33 -31.94 -3.47
CA LEU A 27 12.00 -32.12 -4.76
C LEU A 27 13.35 -32.84 -4.62
N GLY A 28 14.09 -32.57 -3.55
CA GLY A 28 15.36 -33.20 -3.25
C GLY A 28 16.36 -33.12 -4.42
N ASP A 29 17.16 -34.18 -4.57
CA ASP A 29 18.17 -34.31 -5.64
C ASP A 29 17.58 -34.57 -7.03
N GLY A 30 16.27 -34.86 -7.13
CA GLY A 30 15.59 -35.09 -8.40
C GLY A 30 15.49 -33.85 -9.29
N ASP A 31 15.63 -32.66 -8.70
CA ASP A 31 15.65 -31.37 -9.41
C ASP A 31 16.52 -30.36 -8.65
N ALA A 32 17.85 -30.53 -8.74
CA ALA A 32 18.81 -29.67 -8.03
C ALA A 32 18.66 -28.17 -8.37
N LEU A 33 18.30 -27.84 -9.62
CA LEU A 33 18.07 -26.46 -10.04
C LEU A 33 16.80 -25.89 -9.41
N GLY A 34 15.70 -26.65 -9.42
CA GLY A 34 14.45 -26.27 -8.77
C GLY A 34 14.60 -26.12 -7.26
N THR A 35 15.33 -27.03 -6.62
CA THR A 35 15.65 -26.99 -5.19
C THR A 35 16.49 -25.75 -4.84
N ALA A 36 17.54 -25.45 -5.60
CA ALA A 36 18.34 -24.25 -5.37
C ALA A 36 17.53 -22.96 -5.55
N ALA A 37 16.67 -22.90 -6.56
CA ALA A 37 15.78 -21.77 -6.79
C ALA A 37 14.80 -21.57 -5.62
N LEU A 38 14.18 -22.66 -5.14
CA LEU A 38 13.29 -22.63 -3.98
C LEU A 38 13.99 -22.18 -2.69
N LEU A 39 15.23 -22.63 -2.46
CA LEU A 39 16.02 -22.16 -1.32
C LEU A 39 16.33 -20.67 -1.42
N ALA A 40 16.74 -20.18 -2.59
CA ALA A 40 16.96 -18.76 -2.82
C ALA A 40 15.69 -17.92 -2.60
N GLU A 41 14.55 -18.40 -3.09
CA GLU A 41 13.23 -17.80 -2.86
C GLU A 41 12.83 -17.78 -1.38
N SER A 42 13.22 -18.80 -0.60
CA SER A 42 12.94 -18.83 0.84
C SER A 42 13.71 -17.77 1.64
N LEU A 43 14.87 -17.35 1.13
CA LEU A 43 15.72 -16.33 1.76
C LEU A 43 15.39 -14.92 1.29
N SER A 44 14.82 -14.77 0.09
CA SER A 44 14.48 -13.47 -0.50
C SER A 44 13.17 -12.86 0.05
N VAL A 45 12.48 -13.55 0.98
CA VAL A 45 11.21 -13.14 1.60
C VAL A 45 11.21 -11.68 2.02
N THR A 46 12.23 -11.24 2.76
CA THR A 46 12.33 -9.86 3.28
C THR A 46 12.43 -8.84 2.14
N ALA A 47 13.26 -9.11 1.13
CA ALA A 47 13.41 -8.24 -0.03
C ALA A 47 12.09 -8.14 -0.82
N ARG A 48 11.38 -9.26 -1.00
CA ARG A 48 10.05 -9.28 -1.61
C ARG A 48 9.04 -8.44 -0.81
N HIS A 49 9.06 -8.52 0.51
CA HIS A 49 8.18 -7.72 1.37
C HIS A 49 8.43 -6.23 1.21
N GLN A 50 9.70 -5.81 1.21
CA GLN A 50 10.08 -4.41 1.02
C GLN A 50 9.62 -3.90 -0.34
N LEU A 51 9.86 -4.65 -1.42
CA LEU A 51 9.44 -4.27 -2.76
C LEU A 51 7.92 -4.16 -2.87
N LEU A 52 7.18 -5.15 -2.36
CA LEU A 52 5.71 -5.12 -2.36
C LEU A 52 5.18 -3.93 -1.56
N ALA A 53 5.73 -3.65 -0.39
CA ALA A 53 5.34 -2.49 0.42
C ALA A 53 5.56 -1.17 -0.33
N ILE A 54 6.70 -1.02 -1.02
CA ILE A 54 7.00 0.14 -1.85
C ILE A 54 5.99 0.28 -2.99
N VAL A 55 5.70 -0.81 -3.71
CA VAL A 55 4.72 -0.81 -4.81
C VAL A 55 3.34 -0.44 -4.28
N HIS A 56 2.87 -1.07 -3.20
CA HIS A 56 1.59 -0.75 -2.59
C HIS A 56 1.50 0.72 -2.16
N ALA A 57 2.55 1.27 -1.56
CA ALA A 57 2.59 2.67 -1.16
C ALA A 57 2.52 3.61 -2.38
N ARG A 58 3.26 3.31 -3.46
CA ARG A 58 3.22 4.08 -4.72
C ARG A 58 1.85 4.02 -5.37
N THR A 59 1.28 2.83 -5.55
CA THR A 59 -0.06 2.66 -6.12
C THR A 59 -1.13 3.35 -5.28
N ARG A 60 -1.02 3.31 -3.94
CA ARG A 60 -1.93 4.05 -3.06
C ARG A 60 -1.80 5.56 -3.27
N LYS A 61 -0.57 6.08 -3.37
CA LYS A 61 -0.31 7.50 -3.62
C LYS A 61 -0.86 7.95 -4.97
N GLU A 62 -0.61 7.17 -6.02
CA GLU A 62 -1.13 7.40 -7.37
C GLU A 62 -2.67 7.40 -7.40
N ARG A 63 -3.31 6.45 -6.71
CA ARG A 63 -4.77 6.43 -6.56
C ARG A 63 -5.30 7.65 -5.81
N LYS A 64 -4.65 8.07 -4.71
CA LYS A 64 -5.04 9.28 -3.97
C LYS A 64 -4.90 10.51 -4.87
N ALA A 65 -3.81 10.63 -5.61
CA ALA A 65 -3.58 11.73 -6.55
C ALA A 65 -4.62 11.74 -7.68
N ALA A 66 -4.93 10.58 -8.27
CA ALA A 66 -5.94 10.45 -9.32
C ALA A 66 -7.37 10.72 -8.81
N ALA A 67 -7.68 10.36 -7.56
CA ALA A 67 -8.94 10.68 -6.89
C ALA A 67 -9.02 12.13 -6.38
N GLY A 68 -8.07 12.99 -6.78
CA GLY A 68 -8.02 14.39 -6.40
C GLY A 68 -7.57 14.64 -4.97
N GLY A 69 -7.23 13.62 -4.17
CA GLY A 69 -7.07 13.73 -2.71
C GLY A 69 -5.89 14.57 -2.20
N ASP A 70 -4.88 14.89 -3.03
CA ASP A 70 -3.79 15.79 -2.61
C ASP A 70 -4.13 17.27 -2.87
N VAL A 71 -4.74 17.54 -4.03
CA VAL A 71 -5.19 18.88 -4.44
C VAL A 71 -6.51 19.26 -3.77
N SER A 72 -7.43 18.32 -3.61
CA SER A 72 -8.73 18.48 -2.93
C SER A 72 -8.56 18.80 -1.45
N GLU A 73 -7.65 18.12 -0.74
CA GLU A 73 -7.37 18.43 0.67
C GLU A 73 -6.76 19.83 0.82
N GLN A 74 -5.84 20.22 -0.07
CA GLN A 74 -5.29 21.57 -0.10
C GLN A 74 -6.34 22.64 -0.45
N LEU A 75 -7.23 22.38 -1.42
CA LEU A 75 -8.30 23.31 -1.79
C LEU A 75 -9.36 23.44 -0.69
N GLN A 76 -9.67 22.35 0.02
CA GLN A 76 -10.59 22.38 1.17
C GLN A 76 -10.00 23.19 2.33
N SER A 77 -8.69 23.14 2.54
CA SER A 77 -7.98 24.00 3.50
C SER A 77 -7.98 25.49 3.11
N LEU A 78 -8.20 25.83 1.83
CA LEU A 78 -8.26 27.20 1.32
C LEU A 78 -9.71 27.72 1.20
N SER A 79 -10.71 26.94 1.62
CA SER A 79 -12.11 27.36 1.59
C SER A 79 -12.34 28.49 2.60
N LEU A 80 -12.62 29.69 2.09
CA LEU A 80 -13.04 30.83 2.91
C LEU A 80 -14.42 30.54 3.49
N GLN A 81 -14.52 30.46 4.82
CA GLN A 81 -15.79 30.44 5.52
C GLN A 81 -16.53 31.74 5.18
N GLU A 82 -17.61 31.66 4.40
CA GLU A 82 -18.45 32.84 4.11
C GLU A 82 -18.95 33.43 5.44
N PRO A 83 -18.86 34.75 5.63
CA PRO A 83 -19.46 35.39 6.79
C PRO A 83 -20.97 35.21 6.73
N ASP A 84 -21.52 34.68 7.81
CA ASP A 84 -22.95 34.51 8.01
C ASP A 84 -23.66 35.86 7.81
N PRO A 85 -24.59 36.00 6.84
CA PRO A 85 -25.28 37.26 6.56
C PRO A 85 -26.27 37.68 7.65
N SER A 86 -26.22 37.07 8.84
CA SER A 86 -27.10 37.38 9.98
C SER A 86 -26.48 38.28 11.05
N GLN A 87 -25.28 38.86 10.83
CA GLN A 87 -24.78 39.98 11.63
C GLN A 87 -24.64 41.25 10.79
N ASP A 88 -25.74 41.98 10.72
CA ASP A 88 -25.78 43.39 10.33
C ASP A 88 -25.70 44.23 11.62
N PRO A 89 -24.54 44.82 11.99
CA PRO A 89 -24.47 45.81 13.06
C PRO A 89 -24.63 47.22 12.47
N SER A 90 -25.68 47.43 11.67
CA SER A 90 -26.15 48.78 11.31
C SER A 90 -27.17 49.24 12.35
N GLN A 91 -26.71 49.55 13.57
CA GLN A 91 -27.45 50.41 14.50
C GLN A 91 -26.50 51.43 15.12
N ASP A 92 -26.38 52.55 14.42
CA ASP A 92 -26.24 53.86 15.06
C ASP A 92 -27.61 54.18 15.70
N PRO A 93 -27.64 54.61 16.98
CA PRO A 93 -28.38 55.83 17.23
C PRO A 93 -27.61 56.80 18.12
N SER A 94 -27.44 57.99 17.56
CA SER A 94 -27.18 59.25 18.25
C SER A 94 -28.39 59.68 19.11
N GLN A 95 -28.09 60.26 20.28
CA GLN A 95 -28.88 61.20 21.12
C GLN A 95 -30.15 60.63 21.82
N ASP A 96 -30.47 60.89 23.09
CA ASP A 96 -30.18 62.00 24.05
C ASP A 96 -29.71 61.50 25.43
#